data_AF-A0AAD8BD90-F1
#
_entry.id   AF-A0AAD8BD90-F1
#
_cell.length_a   1.000
_cell.length_b   1.000
_cell.length_c   1.000
_cell.angle_alpha   90.00
_cell.angle_beta   90.00
_cell.angle_gamma   90.00
#
_symmetry.space_group_name_H-M   'P 1'
#
loop_
_entity.id
_entity.type
_entity.pdbx_description
1 polymer ?
#
loop_
_entity_poly.entity_id
_entity_poly.type
_entity_poly.pdbx_seq_one_letter_code
_entity_poly.pdbx_strand_id
1 'polypeptide(L)'
;MASICVSIFILMAATLCAGYPAGGPYYSCKSLEPGHGAEPKKIPPPYRLSVSRATVESGGSTSVTLSSIDVPFVGFMCAASKYEDKANNTVGEFTRTDAYANISQLLNCSHSTPYTGITHVSRDPKNTVVFNWSVPDSASSGSVFKIRCTFVQSFNVYWLDSLVNVTVAATVDNKISPNEKSHENTISSENENSSSVQTSTLRNLLACLLTVFYCFL
;
A
#
# COMPACT_ATOMS: atom_id res chain seq x y z
N MET A 1 5.43 -39.80 -26.30
CA MET A 1 4.98 -39.49 -24.91
C MET A 1 5.75 -38.33 -24.30
N ALA A 2 7.09 -38.34 -24.25
CA ALA A 2 7.89 -37.22 -23.73
C ALA A 2 7.59 -35.85 -24.38
N SER A 3 7.38 -35.80 -25.71
CA SER A 3 7.04 -34.57 -26.43
C SER A 3 5.67 -33.97 -26.03
N ILE A 4 4.72 -34.79 -25.58
CA ILE A 4 3.40 -34.31 -25.13
C ILE A 4 3.54 -33.70 -23.73
N CYS A 5 4.32 -34.34 -22.85
CA CYS A 5 4.59 -33.84 -21.51
C CYS A 5 5.33 -32.49 -21.52
N VAL A 6 6.31 -32.32 -22.42
CA VAL A 6 7.04 -31.04 -22.58
C VAL A 6 6.11 -29.93 -23.07
N SER A 7 5.23 -30.20 -24.03
CA SER A 7 4.27 -29.21 -24.52
C SER A 7 3.25 -28.80 -23.46
N ILE A 8 2.74 -29.74 -22.65
CA ILE A 8 1.84 -29.45 -21.54
C ILE A 8 2.56 -28.60 -20.47
N PHE A 9 3.81 -28.93 -20.18
CA PHE A 9 4.63 -28.19 -19.21
C PHE A 9 4.89 -26.75 -19.68
N ILE A 10 5.22 -26.55 -20.96
CA ILE A 10 5.40 -25.21 -21.55
C ILE A 10 4.09 -24.42 -21.51
N LEU A 11 2.95 -25.04 -21.82
CA LEU A 11 1.64 -24.37 -21.81
C LEU A 11 1.23 -23.96 -20.39
N MET A 12 1.50 -24.80 -19.38
CA MET A 12 1.22 -24.53 -17.98
C MET A 12 2.19 -23.49 -17.38
N ALA A 13 3.45 -23.48 -17.79
CA ALA A 13 4.39 -22.42 -17.43
C ALA A 13 3.99 -21.07 -18.06
N ALA A 14 3.50 -21.07 -19.31
CA ALA A 14 3.06 -19.86 -20.00
C ALA A 14 1.81 -19.23 -19.34
N THR A 15 0.91 -20.02 -18.75
CA THR A 15 -0.24 -19.48 -17.99
C THR A 15 0.17 -18.94 -16.63
N LEU A 16 1.25 -19.46 -16.01
CA LEU A 16 1.80 -18.96 -14.75
C LEU A 16 2.57 -17.63 -14.93
N CYS A 17 3.13 -17.36 -16.11
CA CYS A 17 3.79 -16.09 -16.42
C CYS A 17 2.83 -14.97 -16.83
N ALA A 18 1.55 -15.27 -17.03
CA ALA A 18 0.53 -14.24 -17.23
C ALA A 18 0.17 -13.62 -15.88
N GLY A 19 0.76 -12.45 -15.57
CA GLY A 19 0.35 -11.66 -14.42
C GLY A 19 -1.16 -11.50 -14.41
N TYR A 20 -1.82 -12.04 -13.39
CA TYR A 20 -3.28 -12.02 -13.30
C TYR A 20 -3.75 -10.56 -13.26
N PRO A 21 -4.83 -10.20 -13.99
CA PRO A 21 -5.39 -8.85 -13.97
C PRO A 21 -6.10 -8.51 -12.64
N ALA A 22 -6.03 -9.42 -11.66
CA ALA A 22 -6.51 -9.21 -10.31
C ALA A 22 -5.58 -8.23 -9.60
N GLY A 23 -6.15 -7.42 -8.71
CA GLY A 23 -5.44 -6.37 -7.98
C GLY A 23 -4.08 -6.75 -7.40
N GLY A 24 -3.29 -5.73 -7.08
CA GLY A 24 -1.92 -5.97 -6.64
C GLY A 24 -1.85 -6.72 -5.29
N PRO A 25 -0.80 -7.52 -5.07
CA PRO A 25 -0.66 -8.36 -3.90
C PRO A 25 -0.24 -7.55 -2.66
N TYR A 26 -0.58 -8.05 -1.46
CA TYR A 26 -0.33 -7.35 -0.19
C TYR A 26 1.14 -6.95 0.03
N TYR A 27 2.11 -7.76 -0.45
CA TYR A 27 3.53 -7.44 -0.29
C TYR A 27 3.97 -6.21 -1.12
N SER A 28 3.18 -5.81 -2.12
CA SER A 28 3.44 -4.59 -2.90
C SER A 28 3.07 -3.32 -2.15
N CYS A 29 2.34 -3.38 -1.02
CA CYS A 29 1.98 -2.18 -0.27
C CYS A 29 3.19 -1.38 0.23
N LYS A 30 4.34 -2.04 0.41
CA LYS A 30 5.59 -1.45 0.87
C LYS A 30 6.19 -0.44 -0.13
N SER A 31 6.22 -0.81 -1.40
CA SER A 31 6.78 0.01 -2.49
C SER A 31 5.71 0.70 -3.32
N LEU A 32 4.48 0.19 -3.26
CA LEU A 32 3.39 0.44 -4.20
C LEU A 32 3.76 0.12 -5.66
N GLU A 33 4.84 -0.63 -5.89
CA GLU A 33 5.27 -1.04 -7.23
C GLU A 33 4.46 -2.25 -7.71
N PRO A 34 4.02 -2.28 -8.99
CA PRO A 34 3.30 -3.43 -9.53
C PRO A 34 4.13 -4.72 -9.68
N GLY A 35 5.46 -4.67 -9.53
CA GLY A 35 6.31 -5.86 -9.41
C GLY A 35 6.70 -6.58 -10.71
N HIS A 36 6.50 -5.98 -11.89
CA HIS A 36 6.84 -6.56 -13.19
C HIS A 36 8.12 -5.99 -13.83
N GLY A 37 9.02 -5.41 -13.03
CA GLY A 37 10.40 -5.06 -13.43
C GLY A 37 10.59 -3.81 -14.30
N ALA A 38 9.53 -3.12 -14.70
CA ALA A 38 9.66 -1.81 -15.34
C ALA A 38 9.92 -0.73 -14.30
N GLU A 39 10.66 0.32 -14.65
CA GLU A 39 10.86 1.49 -13.80
C GLU A 39 9.64 2.43 -13.85
N PRO A 40 9.32 3.13 -12.74
CA PRO A 40 8.24 4.11 -12.73
C PRO A 40 8.56 5.28 -13.67
N LYS A 41 7.50 5.86 -14.25
CA LYS A 41 7.63 7.08 -15.06
C LYS A 41 8.00 8.26 -14.15
N LYS A 42 9.03 9.00 -14.57
CA LYS A 42 9.54 10.21 -13.89
C LYS A 42 8.90 11.52 -14.37
N ILE A 43 7.96 11.42 -15.31
CA ILE A 43 7.16 12.55 -15.80
C ILE A 43 5.89 12.66 -14.95
N PRO A 44 5.27 13.85 -14.85
CA PRO A 44 4.00 13.99 -14.14
C PRO A 44 2.94 12.98 -14.62
N PRO A 45 2.20 12.33 -13.72
CA PRO A 45 1.13 11.42 -14.11
C PRO A 45 -0.04 12.16 -14.77
N PRO A 46 -0.70 11.58 -15.78
CA PRO A 46 -1.95 12.11 -16.36
C PRO A 46 -3.17 11.80 -15.46
N TYR A 47 -2.96 11.80 -14.14
CA TYR A 47 -3.92 11.37 -13.12
C TYR A 47 -3.94 12.37 -11.94
N ARG A 48 -5.00 12.28 -11.13
CA ARG A 48 -5.15 13.05 -9.90
C ARG A 48 -5.55 12.14 -8.75
N LEU A 49 -4.95 12.43 -7.59
CA LEU A 49 -5.34 11.92 -6.29
C LEU A 49 -5.83 13.12 -5.49
N SER A 50 -7.04 13.02 -4.91
CA SER A 50 -7.62 14.08 -4.10
C SER A 50 -8.42 13.52 -2.93
N VAL A 51 -8.62 14.35 -1.91
CA VAL A 51 -9.47 14.05 -0.76
C VAL A 51 -10.57 15.09 -0.60
N SER A 52 -11.74 14.69 -0.12
CA SER A 52 -12.82 15.63 0.18
C SER A 52 -12.51 16.53 1.38
N ARG A 53 -11.72 16.03 2.35
CA ARG A 53 -11.24 16.78 3.52
C ARG A 53 -9.78 16.45 3.78
N ALA A 54 -8.92 17.48 3.75
CA ALA A 54 -7.52 17.37 4.14
C ALA A 54 -7.31 17.46 5.67
N THR A 55 -8.35 17.80 6.42
CA THR A 55 -8.33 17.85 7.89
C THR A 55 -9.57 17.16 8.43
N VAL A 56 -9.37 16.20 9.34
CA VAL A 56 -10.43 15.39 9.96
C VAL A 56 -10.13 15.17 11.44
N GLU A 57 -11.14 14.90 12.26
CA GLU A 57 -10.95 14.46 13.64
C GLU A 57 -10.32 13.05 13.73
N SER A 58 -9.78 12.67 14.90
CA SER A 58 -9.38 11.29 15.17
C SER A 58 -10.59 10.35 15.02
N GLY A 59 -10.41 9.21 14.35
CA GLY A 59 -11.53 8.33 13.95
C GLY A 59 -12.38 8.86 12.80
N GLY A 60 -12.15 10.12 12.38
CA GLY A 60 -12.83 10.73 11.24
C GLY A 60 -12.40 10.09 9.92
N SER A 61 -13.21 10.31 8.88
CA SER A 61 -12.97 9.79 7.54
C SER A 61 -12.99 10.89 6.48
N THR A 62 -12.28 10.64 5.38
CA THR A 62 -12.35 11.44 4.16
C THR A 62 -12.57 10.53 2.96
N SER A 63 -13.31 11.03 1.97
CA SER A 63 -13.37 10.37 0.67
C SER A 63 -12.07 10.64 -0.08
N VAL A 64 -11.57 9.63 -0.76
CA VAL A 64 -10.39 9.64 -1.61
C VAL A 64 -10.84 9.37 -3.03
N THR A 65 -10.45 10.26 -3.95
CA THR A 65 -10.81 10.16 -5.36
C THR A 65 -9.55 10.02 -6.21
N LEU A 66 -9.52 8.94 -6.99
CA LEU A 66 -8.58 8.72 -8.08
C LEU A 66 -9.28 9.12 -9.38
N SER A 67 -8.69 10.01 -10.17
CA SER A 67 -9.27 10.40 -11.46
C SER A 67 -8.24 10.53 -12.58
N SER A 68 -8.71 10.21 -13.79
CA SER A 68 -8.03 10.45 -15.06
C SER A 68 -8.19 11.91 -15.48
N ILE A 69 -7.16 12.46 -16.12
CA ILE A 69 -7.20 13.75 -16.80
C ILE A 69 -7.45 13.53 -18.30
N ASP A 70 -6.60 12.71 -18.92
CA ASP A 70 -6.60 12.51 -20.37
C ASP A 70 -6.84 11.05 -20.77
N VAL A 71 -6.19 10.10 -20.10
CA VAL A 71 -6.18 8.68 -20.47
C VAL A 71 -6.57 7.80 -19.27
N PRO A 72 -7.42 6.77 -19.45
CA PRO A 72 -7.84 5.92 -18.34
C PRO A 72 -6.65 5.16 -17.73
N PHE A 73 -6.74 4.87 -16.44
CA PHE A 73 -5.84 3.92 -15.77
C PHE A 73 -6.50 2.54 -15.72
N VAL A 74 -5.69 1.49 -15.80
CA VAL A 74 -6.17 0.10 -15.74
C VAL A 74 -5.96 -0.52 -14.36
N GLY A 75 -5.00 0.00 -13.59
CA GLY A 75 -4.70 -0.48 -12.25
C GLY A 75 -4.38 0.65 -11.28
N PHE A 76 -4.62 0.39 -10.01
CA PHE A 76 -4.19 1.23 -8.91
C PHE A 76 -3.89 0.41 -7.66
N MET A 77 -3.11 0.97 -6.75
CA MET A 77 -2.97 0.51 -5.37
C MET A 77 -2.76 1.74 -4.49
N CYS A 78 -3.42 1.79 -3.34
CA CYS A 78 -3.26 2.85 -2.36
C CYS A 78 -3.01 2.27 -0.98
N ALA A 79 -2.20 2.99 -0.19
CA ALA A 79 -1.98 2.72 1.22
C ALA A 79 -1.72 4.05 1.95
N ALA A 80 -1.89 4.06 3.27
CA ALA A 80 -1.66 5.24 4.09
C ALA A 80 -0.65 4.99 5.21
N SER A 81 0.21 5.97 5.51
CA SER A 81 1.24 5.87 6.57
C SER A 81 1.53 7.23 7.19
N LYS A 82 2.05 7.28 8.43
CA LYS A 82 2.47 8.53 9.09
C LYS A 82 3.70 9.18 8.43
N TYR A 83 4.60 8.35 7.92
CA TYR A 83 5.84 8.78 7.28
C TYR A 83 5.89 8.30 5.82
N GLU A 84 6.93 8.71 5.08
CA GLU A 84 7.30 8.04 3.82
C GLU A 84 7.78 6.65 4.15
N ASP A 85 6.83 5.74 4.28
CA ASP A 85 7.18 4.45 4.83
C ASP A 85 7.37 3.44 3.72
N LYS A 86 8.62 3.03 3.55
CA LYS A 86 9.03 1.86 2.79
C LYS A 86 9.11 0.63 3.70
N ALA A 87 8.60 0.63 4.93
CA ALA A 87 8.64 -0.50 5.86
C ALA A 87 7.27 -1.12 6.16
N ASN A 88 6.24 -0.77 5.37
CA ASN A 88 4.91 -1.37 5.42
C ASN A 88 4.12 -1.12 6.73
N ASN A 89 4.45 -0.08 7.48
CA ASN A 89 3.67 0.44 8.61
C ASN A 89 2.48 1.27 8.09
N THR A 90 1.65 0.59 7.32
CA THR A 90 0.40 1.14 6.81
C THR A 90 -0.63 1.21 7.93
N VAL A 91 -1.41 2.29 7.97
CA VAL A 91 -2.30 2.64 9.08
C VAL A 91 -3.61 3.24 8.57
N GLY A 92 -4.60 3.30 9.46
CA GLY A 92 -5.95 3.68 9.13
C GLY A 92 -6.67 2.56 8.41
N GLU A 93 -7.88 2.85 7.94
CA GLU A 93 -8.74 1.86 7.33
C GLU A 93 -9.33 2.39 6.04
N PHE A 94 -9.18 1.65 4.94
CA PHE A 94 -9.89 1.92 3.71
C PHE A 94 -11.24 1.22 3.72
N THR A 95 -12.25 1.92 3.22
CA THR A 95 -13.57 1.32 2.98
C THR A 95 -14.02 1.61 1.56
N ARG A 96 -14.65 0.62 0.94
CA ARG A 96 -15.20 0.75 -0.42
C ARG A 96 -16.54 1.45 -0.34
N THR A 97 -16.87 2.18 -1.39
CA THR A 97 -18.23 2.66 -1.62
C THR A 97 -18.97 1.65 -2.48
N ASP A 98 -20.30 1.55 -2.32
CA ASP A 98 -21.11 0.58 -3.07
C ASP A 98 -20.97 0.76 -4.58
N ALA A 99 -20.89 2.01 -5.05
CA ALA A 99 -20.70 2.35 -6.47
C ALA A 99 -19.38 1.83 -7.06
N TYR A 100 -18.38 1.51 -6.23
CA TYR A 100 -17.06 1.05 -6.66
C TYR A 100 -16.68 -0.32 -6.09
N ALA A 101 -17.66 -1.07 -5.54
CA ALA A 101 -17.44 -2.37 -4.92
C ALA A 101 -16.98 -3.46 -5.91
N ASN A 102 -17.37 -3.34 -7.19
CA ASN A 102 -16.94 -4.21 -8.29
C ASN A 102 -15.72 -3.68 -9.06
N ILE A 103 -15.13 -2.56 -8.61
CA ILE A 103 -13.95 -1.94 -9.23
C ILE A 103 -12.75 -2.01 -8.29
N SER A 104 -13.00 -2.06 -6.98
CA SER A 104 -11.99 -2.01 -5.92
C SER A 104 -12.14 -3.14 -4.89
N GLN A 105 -11.03 -3.53 -4.29
CA GLN A 105 -10.94 -4.51 -3.21
C GLN A 105 -9.94 -4.06 -2.16
N LEU A 106 -10.21 -4.40 -0.90
CA LEU A 106 -9.37 -4.06 0.24
C LEU A 106 -8.18 -5.02 0.35
N LEU A 107 -7.07 -4.53 0.88
CA LEU A 107 -5.85 -5.27 1.13
C LEU A 107 -5.43 -5.12 2.59
N ASN A 108 -4.97 -6.23 3.17
CA ASN A 108 -4.32 -6.23 4.48
C ASN A 108 -2.83 -5.99 4.27
N CYS A 109 -2.46 -4.71 4.20
CA CYS A 109 -1.07 -4.31 4.01
C CYS A 109 -0.28 -4.41 5.33
N SER A 110 -0.91 -4.12 6.47
CA SER A 110 -0.31 -4.26 7.80
C SER A 110 -0.59 -5.63 8.42
N HIS A 111 0.31 -6.08 9.29
CA HIS A 111 0.15 -7.35 10.03
C HIS A 111 -0.88 -7.23 11.17
N SER A 112 -1.06 -6.03 11.73
CA SER A 112 -1.89 -5.82 12.93
C SER A 112 -3.23 -5.17 12.63
N THR A 113 -3.39 -4.54 11.47
CA THR A 113 -4.57 -3.74 11.13
C THR A 113 -5.07 -4.11 9.73
N PRO A 114 -6.31 -4.63 9.61
CA PRO A 114 -6.87 -5.01 8.32
C PRO A 114 -7.17 -3.79 7.47
N TYR A 115 -7.37 -4.01 6.17
CA TYR A 115 -7.87 -3.01 5.21
C TYR A 115 -7.03 -1.72 5.15
N THR A 116 -5.74 -1.84 5.43
CA THR A 116 -4.75 -0.76 5.42
C THR A 116 -4.26 -0.42 4.01
N GLY A 117 -4.77 -1.10 2.98
CA GLY A 117 -4.66 -0.68 1.59
C GLY A 117 -5.87 -1.07 0.75
N ILE A 118 -5.88 -0.61 -0.49
CA ILE A 118 -6.94 -0.85 -1.47
C ILE A 118 -6.36 -0.93 -2.88
N THR A 119 -6.91 -1.80 -3.73
CA THR A 119 -6.46 -1.99 -5.11
C THR A 119 -7.64 -2.27 -6.05
N HIS A 120 -7.39 -2.34 -7.36
CA HIS A 120 -8.36 -2.69 -8.38
C HIS A 120 -8.74 -4.19 -8.34
N VAL A 121 -9.87 -4.58 -8.93
CA VAL A 121 -10.23 -6.02 -9.09
C VAL A 121 -10.00 -6.57 -10.49
N SER A 122 -9.93 -5.70 -11.50
CA SER A 122 -9.74 -6.05 -12.90
C SER A 122 -8.91 -4.99 -13.62
N ARG A 123 -8.38 -5.34 -14.80
CA ARG A 123 -7.67 -4.41 -15.69
C ARG A 123 -8.59 -3.51 -16.53
N ASP A 124 -9.89 -3.51 -16.25
CA ASP A 124 -10.83 -2.72 -17.06
C ASP A 124 -10.48 -1.23 -16.95
N PRO A 125 -10.60 -0.44 -18.04
CA PRO A 125 -10.27 0.98 -18.00
C PRO A 125 -11.12 1.73 -16.96
N LYS A 126 -10.47 2.60 -16.19
CA LYS A 126 -11.10 3.43 -15.14
C LYS A 126 -10.79 4.89 -15.39
N ASN A 127 -11.83 5.72 -15.32
CA ASN A 127 -11.68 7.18 -15.33
C ASN A 127 -11.74 7.76 -13.93
N THR A 128 -12.54 7.17 -13.04
CA THR A 128 -12.69 7.60 -11.66
C THR A 128 -12.84 6.38 -10.76
N VAL A 129 -12.27 6.44 -9.55
CA VAL A 129 -12.54 5.51 -8.46
C VAL A 129 -12.66 6.29 -7.17
N VAL A 130 -13.70 6.04 -6.38
CA VAL A 130 -13.92 6.68 -5.08
C VAL A 130 -14.05 5.65 -3.97
N PHE A 131 -13.29 5.84 -2.91
CA PHE A 131 -13.33 5.07 -1.67
C PHE A 131 -13.13 6.00 -0.49
N ASN A 132 -13.31 5.52 0.74
CA ASN A 132 -13.02 6.31 1.93
C ASN A 132 -11.76 5.80 2.63
N TRP A 133 -11.13 6.69 3.38
CA TRP A 133 -10.06 6.37 4.31
C TRP A 133 -10.36 7.00 5.67
N SER A 134 -10.24 6.19 6.72
CA SER A 134 -10.46 6.58 8.11
C SER A 134 -9.15 6.70 8.86
N VAL A 135 -9.00 7.79 9.61
CA VAL A 135 -7.86 8.01 10.52
C VAL A 135 -7.97 7.05 11.71
N PRO A 136 -6.86 6.46 12.18
CA PRO A 136 -6.89 5.65 13.41
C PRO A 136 -7.48 6.42 14.60
N ASP A 137 -8.35 5.78 15.39
CA ASP A 137 -8.93 6.39 16.60
C ASP A 137 -7.85 6.84 17.61
N SER A 138 -6.71 6.13 17.63
CA SER A 138 -5.56 6.42 18.48
C SER A 138 -4.67 7.56 17.96
N ALA A 139 -5.04 8.22 16.86
CA ALA A 139 -4.26 9.32 16.32
C ALA A 139 -4.32 10.55 17.22
N SER A 140 -3.16 11.14 17.50
CA SER A 140 -3.05 12.38 18.28
C SER A 140 -3.37 13.60 17.43
N SER A 141 -3.97 14.62 18.04
CA SER A 141 -4.14 15.97 17.49
C SER A 141 -2.88 16.45 16.76
N GLY A 142 -3.03 16.98 15.55
CA GLY A 142 -1.92 17.49 14.73
C GLY A 142 -1.11 16.42 13.99
N SER A 143 -1.42 15.12 14.15
CA SER A 143 -0.78 14.07 13.35
C SER A 143 -1.05 14.27 11.87
N VAL A 144 -0.06 13.99 11.02
CA VAL A 144 -0.21 14.01 9.56
C VAL A 144 -0.05 12.59 9.03
N PHE A 145 -0.98 12.19 8.17
CA PHE A 145 -0.95 10.92 7.45
C PHE A 145 -0.85 11.18 5.96
N LYS A 146 -0.12 10.31 5.27
CA LYS A 146 0.12 10.37 3.83
C LYS A 146 -0.63 9.23 3.18
N ILE A 147 -1.63 9.55 2.36
CA ILE A 147 -2.26 8.57 1.46
C ILE A 147 -1.45 8.61 0.17
N ARG A 148 -0.89 7.46 -0.20
CA ARG A 148 -0.06 7.29 -1.39
C ARG A 148 -0.75 6.31 -2.32
N CYS A 149 -0.72 6.61 -3.61
CA CYS A 149 -1.34 5.78 -4.62
C CYS A 149 -0.43 5.61 -5.84
N THR A 150 -0.45 4.40 -6.39
CA THR A 150 0.13 4.09 -7.70
C THR A 150 -0.96 4.07 -8.75
N PHE A 151 -0.66 4.64 -9.91
CA PHE A 151 -1.48 4.52 -11.11
C PHE A 151 -0.77 3.68 -12.16
N VAL A 152 -1.49 2.75 -12.78
CA VAL A 152 -0.99 1.90 -13.87
C VAL A 152 -1.81 2.19 -15.12
N GLN A 153 -1.15 2.65 -16.18
CA GLN A 153 -1.77 2.85 -17.50
C GLN A 153 -1.69 1.57 -18.35
N SER A 154 -0.56 0.88 -18.28
CA SER A 154 -0.33 -0.39 -18.99
C SER A 154 0.76 -1.19 -18.28
N PHE A 155 1.02 -2.41 -18.76
CA PHE A 155 1.95 -3.35 -18.12
C PHE A 155 3.35 -2.78 -17.86
N ASN A 156 3.84 -1.76 -18.57
CA ASN A 156 5.17 -1.16 -18.30
C ASN A 156 5.11 0.36 -18.06
N VAL A 157 3.91 0.90 -17.81
CA VAL A 157 3.70 2.35 -17.70
C VAL A 157 2.89 2.63 -16.44
N TYR A 158 3.58 3.11 -15.41
CA TYR A 158 3.00 3.40 -14.10
C TYR A 158 3.76 4.53 -13.39
N TRP A 159 3.14 5.09 -12.35
CA TRP A 159 3.65 6.22 -11.55
C TRP A 159 3.45 5.97 -10.06
N LEU A 160 4.43 6.35 -9.24
CA LEU A 160 4.40 6.18 -7.77
C LEU A 160 4.20 7.51 -7.01
N ASP A 161 4.34 8.66 -7.66
CA ASP A 161 4.49 9.97 -7.00
C ASP A 161 3.14 10.61 -6.60
N SER A 162 2.03 9.87 -6.59
CA SER A 162 0.73 10.43 -6.21
C SER A 162 0.51 10.33 -4.70
N LEU A 163 0.47 11.49 -4.05
CA LEU A 163 0.38 11.62 -2.59
C LEU A 163 -0.55 12.75 -2.19
N VAL A 164 -1.32 12.54 -1.13
CA VAL A 164 -2.09 13.59 -0.43
C VAL A 164 -1.92 13.45 1.08
N ASN A 165 -1.91 14.58 1.77
CA ASN A 165 -1.81 14.64 3.23
C ASN A 165 -3.21 14.78 3.85
N VAL A 166 -3.44 14.07 4.94
CA VAL A 166 -4.60 14.24 5.83
C VAL A 166 -4.09 14.53 7.24
N THR A 167 -4.51 15.65 7.79
CA THR A 167 -4.12 16.12 9.12
C THR A 167 -5.23 15.87 10.13
N VAL A 168 -4.86 15.42 11.33
CA VAL A 168 -5.78 15.31 12.45
C VAL A 168 -6.01 16.69 13.05
N ALA A 169 -7.28 17.12 13.11
CA ALA A 169 -7.66 18.40 13.68
C ALA A 169 -7.09 18.55 15.10
N ALA A 170 -6.61 19.75 15.43
CA ALA A 170 -6.23 20.05 16.80
C ALA A 170 -7.51 20.12 17.66
N THR A 171 -7.51 19.44 18.80
CA THR A 171 -8.44 19.73 19.87
C THR A 171 -8.22 21.19 20.28
N VAL A 172 -9.21 22.06 20.06
CA VAL A 172 -9.16 23.43 20.58
C VAL A 172 -9.33 23.32 22.10
N ASP A 173 -8.22 23.19 22.80
CA ASP A 173 -8.19 23.28 24.25
C ASP A 173 -8.45 24.73 24.64
N ASN A 174 -9.72 25.08 24.86
CA ASN A 174 -10.08 26.35 25.47
C ASN A 174 -9.77 26.27 26.98
N LYS A 175 -8.48 26.26 27.34
CA LYS A 175 -8.01 26.28 28.73
C LYS A 175 -7.09 27.48 28.94
N ILE A 176 -7.65 28.53 29.52
CA ILE A 176 -6.91 29.60 30.18
C ILE A 176 -6.04 28.95 31.28
N SER A 177 -4.71 29.15 31.20
CA SER A 177 -3.74 28.72 32.21
C SER A 177 -3.77 29.67 33.43
N PRO A 178 -3.43 29.19 34.63
CA PRO A 178 -2.10 29.56 35.15
C PRO A 178 -1.32 28.41 35.82
N ASN A 179 -0.09 28.21 35.33
CA ASN A 179 1.19 28.05 36.05
C ASN A 179 1.24 27.37 37.46
N GLU A 180 1.95 26.24 37.61
CA GLU A 180 3.08 26.09 38.56
C GLU A 180 3.86 24.73 38.47
N LYS A 181 5.18 24.86 38.28
CA LYS A 181 6.36 24.22 38.94
C LYS A 181 6.56 22.69 39.19
N SER A 182 7.67 22.22 38.59
CA SER A 182 8.89 21.55 39.15
C SER A 182 8.88 20.18 39.87
N HIS A 183 9.74 19.26 39.37
CA HIS A 183 10.83 18.47 40.01
C HIS A 183 11.04 17.14 39.22
N GLU A 184 12.19 16.82 38.60
CA GLU A 184 13.49 16.31 39.12
C GLU A 184 13.34 14.97 39.90
N ASN A 185 14.04 13.83 39.72
CA ASN A 185 15.28 13.39 39.05
C ASN A 185 15.30 11.84 38.92
N THR A 186 16.33 11.32 38.21
CA THR A 186 17.11 10.07 38.50
C THR A 186 17.02 8.88 37.52
N ILE A 187 18.01 8.84 36.61
CA ILE A 187 19.00 7.77 36.30
C ILE A 187 18.69 6.31 36.67
N SER A 188 18.82 5.42 35.67
CA SER A 188 19.73 4.25 35.74
C SER A 188 19.99 3.65 34.36
N SER A 189 21.28 3.54 34.04
CA SER A 189 21.90 2.84 32.93
C SER A 189 21.83 1.32 33.09
N GLU A 190 21.69 0.58 32.00
CA GLU A 190 22.32 -0.72 31.85
C GLU A 190 22.58 -1.01 30.37
N ASN A 191 23.77 -1.56 30.13
CA ASN A 191 24.41 -1.82 28.86
C ASN A 191 24.62 -3.33 28.82
N GLU A 192 24.21 -4.05 27.77
CA GLU A 192 24.93 -5.25 27.35
C GLU A 192 24.55 -5.71 25.93
N ASN A 193 25.58 -5.60 25.09
CA ASN A 193 25.95 -6.33 23.88
C ASN A 193 25.23 -7.66 23.57
N SER A 194 24.82 -7.84 22.31
CA SER A 194 24.87 -9.17 21.67
C SER A 194 25.06 -9.06 20.16
N SER A 195 26.26 -9.43 19.73
CA SER A 195 26.64 -9.69 18.35
C SER A 195 26.13 -11.06 17.91
N SER A 196 25.48 -11.16 16.75
CA SER A 196 25.73 -12.29 15.85
C SER A 196 25.48 -11.91 14.40
N VAL A 197 26.56 -11.99 13.62
CA VAL A 197 26.57 -12.02 12.17
C VAL A 197 26.08 -13.39 11.74
N GLN A 198 25.03 -13.48 10.93
CA GLN A 198 24.81 -14.64 10.07
C GLN A 198 24.40 -14.21 8.66
N THR A 199 25.34 -14.45 7.75
CA THR A 199 25.24 -14.49 6.30
C THR A 199 24.22 -15.54 5.85
N SER A 200 23.31 -15.19 4.95
CA SER A 200 22.78 -16.18 3.98
C SER A 200 22.31 -15.50 2.69
N THR A 201 23.30 -15.25 1.83
CA THR A 201 23.13 -15.20 0.38
C THR A 201 22.56 -16.52 -0.15
N LEU A 202 21.79 -16.45 -1.25
CA LEU A 202 21.35 -17.56 -2.10
C LEU A 202 20.34 -18.57 -1.51
N ARG A 203 19.11 -18.14 -1.19
CA ARG A 203 17.94 -19.05 -1.18
C ARG A 203 16.67 -18.38 -1.68
N ASN A 204 16.68 -17.82 -2.90
CA ASN A 204 15.43 -17.42 -3.57
C ASN A 204 15.38 -17.73 -5.08
N LEU A 205 16.42 -18.38 -5.64
CA LEU A 205 16.36 -18.91 -7.00
C LEU A 205 15.93 -20.38 -7.10
N LEU A 206 15.88 -21.12 -5.98
CA LEU A 206 15.49 -22.54 -5.97
C LEU A 206 14.00 -22.79 -5.66
N ALA A 207 13.27 -21.78 -5.17
CA ALA A 207 11.84 -21.94 -4.85
C ALA A 207 10.94 -21.97 -6.10
N CYS A 208 11.43 -21.49 -7.25
CA CYS A 208 10.69 -21.52 -8.51
C CYS A 208 10.90 -22.82 -9.31
N LEU A 209 11.86 -23.68 -8.92
CA LEU A 209 12.15 -24.96 -9.58
C LEU A 209 11.69 -26.18 -8.76
N LEU A 210 11.49 -26.06 -7.44
CA LEU A 210 11.13 -27.20 -6.58
C LEU A 210 9.62 -27.50 -6.50
N THR A 211 8.75 -26.57 -6.89
CA THR A 211 7.30 -26.85 -7.01
C THR A 211 6.97 -27.74 -8.22
N VAL A 212 7.91 -27.90 -9.16
CA VAL A 212 7.72 -28.76 -10.33
C VAL A 212 7.95 -30.25 -10.01
N PHE A 213 8.76 -30.58 -9.00
CA PHE A 213 9.11 -31.99 -8.73
C PHE A 213 8.17 -32.70 -7.75
N TYR A 214 7.47 -31.99 -6.88
CA TYR A 214 6.56 -32.60 -5.88
C TYR A 214 5.15 -32.91 -6.41
N CYS A 215 4.85 -32.60 -7.67
CA CYS A 215 3.61 -33.02 -8.33
C CYS A 215 3.75 -34.30 -9.18
N PHE A 216 4.93 -34.93 -9.20
CA PHE A 216 5.18 -36.17 -9.97
C PHE A 216 5.93 -37.23 -9.13
N LEU A 217 5.50 -37.45 -7.89
CA LEU A 217 5.60 -38.75 -7.21
C LEU A 217 4.22 -39.16 -6.69
#